data_AF-A0A2T2RSF6-F1
#
_entry.id   AF-A0A2T2RSF6-F1
#
_cell.length_a   1.000
_cell.length_b   1.000
_cell.length_c   1.000
_cell.angle_alpha   90.00
_cell.angle_beta   90.00
_cell.angle_gamma   90.00
#
_symmetry.space_group_name_H-M   'P 1'
#
loop_
_entity.id
_entity.type
_entity.pdbx_description
1 polymer ?
#
loop_
_entity_poly.entity_id
_entity_poly.type
_entity_poly.pdbx_seq_one_letter_code
_entity_poly.pdbx_strand_id
1 'polypeptide(L)' 'MHQLKLNLGNHYNYLRTQQLFRQRLNRNSLPLTLVAFLDTLPVGSVSLVNCDLDSHSHLKPWLASFLLPLLTKIEELVIG' A
#
# COMPACT_ATOMS: atom_id res chain seq x y z
N MET A 1 -21.41 6.78 -15.53
CA MET A 1 -20.49 7.46 -14.60
C MET A 1 -20.53 6.70 -13.27
N HIS A 2 -19.57 5.84 -12.98
CA HIS A 2 -19.56 5.04 -11.76
C HIS A 2 -18.85 5.84 -10.65
N GLN A 3 -19.62 6.30 -9.67
CA GLN A 3 -19.11 7.08 -8.55
C GLN A 3 -18.31 6.14 -7.63
N LEU A 4 -17.01 6.39 -7.48
CA LEU A 4 -16.17 5.71 -6.48
C LEU A 4 -16.63 6.17 -5.09
N LYS A 5 -17.43 5.34 -4.41
CA LYS A 5 -17.74 5.54 -2.99
C LYS A 5 -16.53 5.13 -2.16
N LEU A 6 -15.79 6.13 -1.65
CA LEU A 6 -14.83 5.93 -0.57
C LEU A 6 -15.59 5.46 0.67
N ASN A 7 -15.59 4.14 0.91
CA ASN A 7 -16.08 3.59 2.17
C ASN A 7 -15.08 3.95 3.27
N LEU A 8 -15.34 5.07 3.94
CA LEU A 8 -14.65 5.45 5.17
C LEU A 8 -14.74 4.30 6.17
N GLY A 9 -13.66 4.08 6.92
CA GLY A 9 -13.38 2.85 7.66
C GLY A 9 -14.55 2.36 8.52
N ASN A 10 -15.12 1.22 8.14
CA ASN A 10 -15.92 0.39 9.02
C ASN A 10 -15.03 -0.75 9.56
N HIS A 11 -15.31 -1.29 10.75
CA HIS A 11 -14.54 -2.35 11.40
C HIS A 11 -14.27 -3.55 10.48
N TYR A 12 -15.24 -3.91 9.63
CA TYR A 12 -15.08 -4.92 8.59
C TYR A 12 -13.97 -4.60 7.57
N ASN A 13 -13.86 -3.34 7.13
CA ASN A 13 -12.80 -2.90 6.21
C ASN A 13 -11.42 -2.95 6.88
N TYR A 14 -11.36 -2.69 8.19
CA TYR A 14 -10.13 -2.77 8.96
C TYR A 14 -9.63 -4.21 9.08
N LEU A 15 -10.47 -5.16 9.50
CA LEU A 15 -10.09 -6.58 9.63
C LEU A 15 -9.63 -7.17 8.29
N ARG A 16 -10.36 -6.87 7.22
CA ARG A 16 -9.98 -7.29 5.86
C ARG A 16 -8.62 -6.73 5.46
N THR A 17 -8.36 -5.45 5.74
CA THR A 17 -7.09 -4.80 5.45
C THR A 17 -5.94 -5.43 6.25
N GLN A 18 -6.14 -5.72 7.54
CA GLN A 18 -5.16 -6.42 8.36
C GLN A 18 -4.84 -7.82 7.82
N GLN A 19 -5.86 -8.58 7.41
CA GLN A 19 -5.66 -9.91 6.84
C GLN A 19 -4.85 -9.85 5.53
N LEU A 20 -5.15 -8.87 4.67
CA LEU A 20 -4.38 -8.64 3.44
C LEU A 20 -2.92 -8.27 3.75
N PHE A 21 -2.67 -7.42 4.75
CA PHE A 21 -1.29 -7.09 5.13
C PHE A 21 -0.55 -8.28 5.74
N ARG A 22 -1.21 -9.14 6.52
CA ARG A 22 -0.60 -10.36 7.06
C ARG A 22 -0.11 -11.31 5.97
N GLN A 23 -0.87 -11.44 4.88
CA GLN A 23 -0.47 -12.23 3.71
C GLN A 23 0.77 -11.66 3.01
N ARG A 24 1.10 -10.39 3.27
CA ARG A 24 2.19 -9.63 2.63
C ARG A 24 3.48 -9.58 3.44
N LEU A 25 3.54 -10.27 4.59
CA LEU A 25 4.69 -10.26 5.50
C LEU A 25 5.84 -11.17 5.06
N ASN A 26 5.63 -12.03 4.05
CA ASN A 26 6.70 -12.87 3.53
C ASN A 26 7.47 -12.13 2.43
N ARG A 27 8.70 -11.72 2.76
CA ARG A 27 9.59 -10.96 1.87
C ARG A 27 9.89 -11.66 0.53
N ASN A 28 9.79 -12.98 0.47
CA ASN A 28 10.21 -13.77 -0.69
C ASN A 28 9.02 -14.29 -1.51
N SER A 29 7.80 -13.81 -1.28
CA SER A 29 6.61 -14.25 -2.01
C SER A 29 5.63 -13.11 -2.26
N LEU A 30 4.80 -13.26 -3.29
CA LEU A 30 3.63 -12.42 -3.47
C LEU A 30 2.42 -13.00 -2.72
N PRO A 31 1.52 -12.15 -2.19
CA PRO A 31 1.57 -10.69 -2.24
C PRO A 31 2.66 -10.13 -1.30
N LEU A 32 3.17 -8.92 -1.56
CA LEU A 32 4.27 -8.30 -0.80
C LEU A 32 3.96 -6.82 -0.56
N THR A 33 4.26 -6.30 0.63
CA THR A 33 4.25 -4.85 0.91
C THR A 33 5.64 -4.42 1.31
N LEU A 34 6.14 -3.36 0.68
CA LEU A 34 7.38 -2.69 1.05
C LEU A 34 7.05 -1.32 1.63
N VAL A 35 7.80 -0.93 2.66
CA VAL A 35 7.72 0.40 3.29
C VAL A 35 9.00 1.14 2.97
N ALA A 36 8.87 2.34 2.42
CA ALA A 36 10.00 3.23 2.17
C ALA A 36 10.31 4.00 3.45
N PHE A 37 11.59 4.08 3.81
CA PHE A 37 12.07 4.86 4.95
C PHE A 37 13.01 5.96 4.46
N LEU A 38 12.84 7.16 5.03
CA LEU A 38 13.85 8.21 5.02
C LEU A 38 14.44 8.23 6.43
N ASP A 39 15.70 7.81 6.56
CA ASP A 39 16.32 7.46 7.84
C ASP A 39 15.47 6.45 8.62
N THR A 40 14.82 6.90 9.69
CA THR A 40 13.95 6.09 10.55
C THR A 40 12.46 6.37 10.31
N LEU A 41 12.13 7.35 9.47
CA LEU A 41 10.76 7.77 9.23
C LEU A 41 10.14 7.00 8.05
N PRO A 42 9.02 6.28 8.23
CA PRO A 42 8.30 5.69 7.10
C PRO A 42 7.69 6.80 6.25
N VAL A 43 8.13 6.91 4.99
CA VAL A 43 7.71 7.95 4.03
C VAL A 43 6.89 7.39 2.88
N GLY A 44 6.42 6.15 2.98
CA GLY A 44 5.53 5.60 1.97
C GLY A 44 5.47 4.08 1.99
N SER A 45 4.58 3.54 1.15
CA SER A 45 4.48 2.11 0.96
C SER A 45 4.04 1.74 -0.45
N VAL A 46 4.43 0.55 -0.87
CA VAL A 46 3.99 -0.08 -2.10
C VAL A 46 3.53 -1.50 -1.82
N SER A 47 2.39 -1.91 -2.38
CA SER A 47 1.92 -3.29 -2.31
C SER A 47 1.88 -3.91 -3.71
N LEU A 48 2.43 -5.12 -3.80
CA LEU A 48 2.50 -5.94 -4.99
C LEU A 48 1.62 -7.18 -4.83
N VAL A 49 0.92 -7.55 -5.88
CA VAL A 49 0.13 -8.79 -5.98
C VAL A 49 0.56 -9.56 -7.23
N ASN A 50 0.12 -10.82 -7.33
CA ASN A 50 0.48 -11.64 -8.48
C ASN A 50 -0.16 -11.11 -9.77
N CYS A 51 -1.45 -10.80 -9.76
CA CYS A 51 -2.21 -10.25 -10.88
C CYS A 51 -3.55 -9.72 -10.34
N ASP A 52 -4.04 -8.61 -10.87
CA ASP A 52 -5.37 -8.06 -10.53
C ASP A 52 -6.24 -7.83 -11.79
N LEU A 53 -5.74 -8.24 -12.96
CA LEU A 53 -6.44 -8.14 -14.24
C LEU A 53 -6.16 -9.37 -15.12
N ASP A 54 -7.14 -10.27 -15.21
CA ASP A 54 -6.97 -11.57 -15.89
C ASP A 54 -6.54 -11.45 -17.36
N SER A 55 -7.07 -10.46 -18.08
CA SER A 55 -6.73 -10.20 -19.49
C SER A 55 -5.26 -9.83 -19.71
N HIS A 56 -4.57 -9.38 -18.65
CA HIS A 56 -3.17 -8.98 -18.67
C HIS A 56 -2.35 -9.76 -17.65
N SER A 57 -2.63 -11.06 -17.51
CA SER A 57 -1.95 -11.97 -16.57
C SER A 57 -0.44 -12.14 -16.80
N HIS A 58 0.13 -11.57 -17.85
CA HIS A 58 1.56 -11.47 -18.11
C HIS A 58 2.22 -10.28 -17.38
N LEU A 59 1.45 -9.30 -16.92
CA LEU A 59 1.95 -8.13 -16.19
C LEU A 59 2.09 -8.46 -14.69
N LYS A 60 3.15 -9.20 -14.35
CA LYS A 60 3.45 -9.66 -12.99
C LYS A 60 4.87 -9.26 -12.58
N PRO A 61 5.11 -8.81 -11.33
CA PRO A 61 4.13 -8.52 -10.29
C PRO A 61 3.31 -7.25 -10.58
N TRP A 62 2.04 -7.23 -10.15
CA TRP A 62 1.13 -6.10 -10.35
C TRP A 62 1.20 -5.11 -9.18
N LEU A 63 1.28 -3.81 -9.48
CA LEU A 63 1.21 -2.73 -8.50
C LEU A 63 -0.23 -2.55 -8.00
N ALA A 64 -0.53 -3.08 -6.82
CA ALA A 64 -1.88 -3.04 -6.24
C ALA A 64 -2.18 -1.71 -5.53
N SER A 65 -1.18 -1.14 -4.85
CA SER A 65 -1.35 0.14 -4.15
C SER A 65 -0.02 0.85 -4.00
N PHE A 66 -0.06 2.18 -4.03
CA PHE A 66 1.07 3.05 -3.76
C PHE A 66 0.60 4.21 -2.87
N LEU A 67 1.32 4.48 -1.79
CA LEU A 67 1.02 5.55 -0.86
C LEU A 67 2.30 6.35 -0.59
N LEU A 68 2.26 7.65 -0.85
CA LEU A 68 3.22 8.63 -0.36
C LEU A 68 2.48 9.63 0.54
N PRO A 69 3.06 10.03 1.68
CA PRO A 69 2.57 11.17 2.42
C PRO A 69 2.70 12.43 1.54
N LEU A 70 1.71 13.31 1.61
CA LEU A 70 1.76 14.61 0.96
C LEU A 70 2.89 15.40 1.62
N LEU A 71 3.97 15.65 0.87
CA LEU A 71 5.23 16.26 1.31
C LEU A 71 5.13 17.76 1.67
N THR A 72 3.99 18.26 2.13
CA THR A 72 3.81 19.69 2.45
C THR A 72 4.30 20.11 3.83
N LYS A 73 4.80 19.20 4.68
CA LYS A 73 5.22 19.53 6.07
C LYS A 73 6.47 18.84 6.60
N ILE A 74 7.35 18.30 5.75
CA ILE A 74 8.60 17.69 6.26
C ILE A 74 9.64 18.75 6.65
N GLU A 75 9.55 19.99 6.16
CA GLU A 75 10.48 21.07 6.54
C GLU A 75 10.34 21.54 8.00
N GLU A 76 9.18 21.33 8.66
CA GLU A 76 8.99 21.72 10.08
C GLU A 76 9.58 20.71 11.08
N LEU A 77 9.95 19.49 10.66
CA LEU A 77 10.34 18.42 11.59
C LEU A 77 11.85 18.15 11.69
N VAL A 78 12.70 18.90 10.97
CA VAL A 78 14.16 18.68 10.90
C VAL A 78 14.96 19.71 11.72
N ILE A 79 14.31 20.55 12.54
CA ILE A 79 15.00 21.41 13.51
C ILE A 79 14.71 20.91 14.92
N GLY A 80 15.54 19.98 15.38
CA GLY A 80 15.57 19.46 16.74
C GLY A 80 16.89 18.76 17.01
#